data_AF-A0A251TU54-F1
#
_entry.id   AF-A0A251TU54-F1
#
_cell.length_a   1.000
_cell.length_b   1.000
_cell.length_c   1.000
_cell.angle_alpha   90.00
_cell.angle_beta   90.00
_cell.angle_gamma   90.00
#
_symmetry.space_group_name_H-M   'P 1'
#
loop_
_entity.id
_entity.type
_entity.pdbx_description
1 polymer ?
#
loop_
_entity_poly.entity_id
_entity_poly.type
_entity_poly.pdbx_seq_one_letter_code
_entity_poly.pdbx_strand_id
1 'polypeptide(L)'
;MDQESGWEELRKEARKIEGDLDVKLSSYAKLGARVTQGGFGDGDTPSMGSNRSWKSMEMEIQSLLEKLLDVNDSMSRCAASAAPTTSVTQKLARHRDILHEFSQEFRRIKGNITAMTEHAELLSSVRDDISEYKASGSPRMQILRERAAIHGSIAHMDDVITQAQTTRAALGSQRAMFGDVQGKVKQLSEKFPIVRGLIGSIRRKKSRDTLILSAVIAACTLFLILYWLSK
;
A
#
# COMPACT_ATOMS: atom_id res chain seq x y z
N MET A 1 -0.21 15.47 -55.82
CA MET A 1 0.57 14.58 -54.94
C MET A 1 1.31 15.36 -53.85
N ASP A 2 1.82 16.56 -54.13
CA ASP A 2 2.62 17.34 -53.14
C ASP A 2 1.83 17.79 -51.90
N GLN A 3 0.54 18.13 -52.06
CA GLN A 3 -0.30 18.61 -50.94
C GLN A 3 -0.68 17.52 -49.94
N GLU A 4 -0.81 16.28 -50.40
CA GLU A 4 -1.07 15.11 -49.54
C GLU A 4 0.18 14.72 -48.74
N SER A 5 1.37 14.94 -49.32
CA SER A 5 2.67 14.80 -48.64
C SER A 5 2.82 15.81 -47.50
N GLY A 6 2.51 17.09 -47.75
CA GLY A 6 2.60 18.15 -46.73
C GLY A 6 1.66 17.94 -45.54
N TRP A 7 0.44 17.44 -45.77
CA TRP A 7 -0.48 17.07 -44.68
C TRP A 7 0.03 15.89 -43.84
N GLU A 8 0.64 14.87 -44.47
CA GLU A 8 1.22 13.73 -43.75
C GLU A 8 2.42 14.15 -42.89
N GLU A 9 3.27 15.04 -43.42
CA GLU A 9 4.43 15.58 -42.70
C GLU A 9 4.00 16.36 -41.45
N LEU A 10 3.03 17.26 -41.58
CA LEU A 10 2.48 18.02 -40.44
C LEU A 10 1.88 17.11 -39.37
N ARG A 11 1.20 16.02 -39.76
CA ARG A 11 0.68 15.05 -38.78
C ARG A 11 1.79 14.28 -38.06
N LYS A 12 2.86 13.91 -38.76
CA LYS A 12 4.02 13.25 -38.14
C LYS A 12 4.69 14.19 -37.14
N GLU A 13 4.83 15.46 -37.50
CA GLU A 13 5.36 16.49 -36.62
C GLU A 13 4.47 16.71 -35.40
N ALA A 14 3.15 16.84 -35.57
CA ALA A 14 2.21 16.96 -34.46
C ALA A 14 2.33 15.80 -33.48
N ARG A 15 2.32 14.55 -33.96
CA ARG A 15 2.48 13.36 -33.09
C ARG A 15 3.80 13.34 -32.33
N LYS A 16 4.87 13.85 -32.94
CA LYS A 16 6.17 13.98 -32.27
C LYS A 16 6.08 14.99 -31.12
N ILE A 17 5.50 16.16 -31.38
CA ILE A 17 5.31 17.21 -30.36
C ILE A 17 4.37 16.73 -29.25
N GLU A 18 3.29 16.03 -29.59
CA GLU A 18 2.37 15.40 -28.63
C GLU A 18 3.10 14.41 -27.71
N GLY A 19 3.99 13.58 -28.25
CA GLY A 19 4.82 12.66 -27.46
C GLY A 19 5.81 13.39 -26.54
N ASP A 20 6.45 14.45 -27.03
CA ASP A 20 7.36 15.28 -26.23
C ASP A 20 6.61 16.01 -25.09
N LEU A 21 5.38 16.48 -25.37
CA LEU A 21 4.49 17.10 -24.37
C LEU A 21 4.11 16.13 -23.26
N ASP A 22 3.72 14.89 -23.60
CA ASP A 22 3.35 13.87 -22.61
C ASP A 22 4.49 13.58 -21.61
N VAL A 23 5.72 13.40 -22.13
CA VAL A 23 6.90 13.15 -21.30
C VAL A 23 7.23 14.36 -20.41
N LYS A 24 7.16 15.57 -20.95
CA LYS A 24 7.46 16.79 -20.19
C LYS A 24 6.38 17.12 -19.16
N LEU A 25 5.10 16.99 -19.49
CA LEU A 25 4.00 17.19 -18.55
C LEU A 25 4.05 16.18 -17.41
N SER A 26 4.32 14.91 -17.71
CA SER A 26 4.55 13.87 -16.70
C SER A 26 5.72 14.21 -15.78
N SER A 27 6.82 14.72 -16.32
CA SER A 27 7.99 15.14 -15.53
C SER A 27 7.67 16.36 -14.67
N TYR A 28 6.97 17.35 -15.23
CA TYR A 28 6.55 18.58 -14.55
C TYR A 28 5.61 18.28 -13.37
N ALA A 29 4.64 17.39 -13.57
CA ALA A 29 3.75 16.92 -12.50
C ALA A 29 4.50 16.20 -11.38
N LYS A 30 5.47 15.34 -11.70
CA LYS A 30 6.31 14.63 -10.72
C LYS A 30 7.18 15.59 -9.91
N LEU A 31 7.78 16.59 -10.57
CA LEU A 31 8.53 17.62 -9.88
C LEU A 31 7.62 18.37 -8.90
N GLY A 32 6.43 18.78 -9.36
CA GLY A 32 5.40 19.37 -8.51
C GLY A 32 5.10 18.56 -7.25
N ALA A 33 4.89 17.25 -7.39
CA ALA A 33 4.61 16.36 -6.25
C ALA A 33 5.78 16.21 -5.25
N ARG A 34 7.03 16.46 -5.63
CA ARG A 34 8.17 16.35 -4.70
C ARG A 34 8.24 17.53 -3.72
N VAL A 35 7.88 18.73 -4.16
CA VAL A 35 7.84 19.91 -3.28
C VAL A 35 6.74 19.79 -2.24
N THR A 36 5.67 19.06 -2.55
CA THR A 36 4.56 18.84 -1.62
C THR A 36 4.89 17.81 -0.55
N GLN A 37 5.70 16.80 -0.88
CA GLN A 37 6.18 15.80 0.05
C GLN A 37 7.37 16.27 0.91
N GLY A 38 8.11 17.30 0.47
CA GLY A 38 9.29 17.83 1.17
C GLY A 38 9.02 18.60 2.47
N GLY A 39 7.76 18.69 2.94
CA GLY A 39 7.38 19.49 4.11
C GLY A 39 7.66 18.88 5.50
N PHE A 40 8.14 17.64 5.59
CA PHE A 40 8.30 16.91 6.87
C PHE A 40 9.62 16.14 7.02
N GLY A 41 10.60 16.38 6.14
CA GLY A 41 11.93 15.79 6.22
C GLY A 41 12.96 16.84 6.61
N ASP A 42 13.57 16.65 7.77
CA ASP A 42 14.75 17.34 8.29
C ASP A 42 15.81 17.61 7.20
N GLY A 43 16.28 18.86 7.10
CA GLY A 43 17.63 19.12 6.60
C GLY A 43 17.89 19.44 5.12
N ASP A 44 16.93 19.93 4.33
CA ASP A 44 17.29 20.60 3.06
C ASP A 44 16.35 21.78 2.76
N THR A 45 16.89 23.00 2.90
CA THR A 45 16.37 24.23 2.29
C THR A 45 15.77 23.94 0.91
N PRO A 46 14.60 24.49 0.52
CA PRO A 46 14.12 24.36 -0.85
C PRO A 46 15.16 25.02 -1.76
N SER A 47 16.03 24.19 -2.33
CA SER A 47 17.18 24.63 -3.07
C SER A 47 16.68 25.52 -4.20
N MET A 48 17.16 26.76 -4.24
CA MET A 48 16.95 27.74 -5.31
C MET A 48 17.19 27.13 -6.72
N GLY A 49 17.92 26.01 -6.81
CA GLY A 49 18.09 25.21 -8.04
C GLY A 49 16.82 24.49 -8.52
N SER A 50 15.95 24.04 -7.63
CA SER A 50 14.68 23.36 -7.97
C SER A 50 13.69 24.33 -8.63
N ASN A 51 13.60 25.56 -8.10
CA ASN A 51 12.72 26.61 -8.64
C ASN A 51 13.15 27.05 -10.07
N ARG A 52 14.46 27.10 -10.35
CA ARG A 52 14.96 27.38 -11.71
C ARG A 52 14.67 26.23 -12.70
N SER A 53 14.82 24.98 -12.26
CA SER A 53 14.50 23.81 -13.09
C SER A 53 13.03 23.77 -13.49
N TRP A 54 12.13 24.16 -12.58
CA TRP A 54 10.69 24.21 -12.85
C TRP A 54 10.30 25.26 -13.87
N LYS A 55 10.79 26.49 -13.70
CA LYS A 55 10.53 27.58 -14.65
C LYS A 55 11.07 27.25 -16.04
N SER A 56 12.21 26.58 -16.13
CA SER A 56 12.75 26.09 -17.42
C SER A 56 11.79 25.11 -18.08
N MET A 57 11.32 24.10 -17.34
CA MET A 57 10.38 23.11 -17.86
C MET A 57 9.03 23.73 -18.26
N GLU A 58 8.56 24.73 -17.50
CA GLU A 58 7.37 25.49 -17.82
C GLU A 58 7.50 26.21 -19.17
N MET A 59 8.62 26.91 -19.39
CA MET A 59 8.91 27.58 -20.66
C MET A 59 9.01 26.59 -21.83
N GLU A 60 9.64 25.43 -21.61
CA GLU A 60 9.75 24.38 -22.62
C GLU A 60 8.37 23.82 -23.01
N ILE A 61 7.49 23.54 -22.03
CA ILE A 61 6.13 23.06 -22.30
C ILE A 61 5.31 24.11 -23.05
N GLN A 62 5.41 25.38 -22.65
CA GLN A 62 4.76 26.49 -23.37
C GLN A 62 5.22 26.55 -24.83
N SER A 63 6.53 26.44 -25.07
CA SER A 63 7.07 26.45 -26.43
C SER A 63 6.60 25.27 -27.28
N LEU A 64 6.38 24.09 -26.68
CA LEU A 64 5.85 22.93 -27.40
C LEU A 64 4.36 23.07 -27.70
N LEU A 65 3.57 23.63 -26.77
CA LEU A 65 2.16 23.93 -27.01
C LEU A 65 1.98 24.94 -28.13
N GLU A 66 2.81 25.98 -28.16
CA GLU A 66 2.80 26.99 -29.23
C GLU A 66 3.16 26.37 -30.59
N LYS A 67 4.21 25.53 -30.64
CA LYS A 67 4.55 24.78 -31.86
C LYS A 67 3.43 23.86 -32.32
N LEU A 68 2.75 23.16 -31.41
CA LEU A 68 1.62 22.29 -31.76
C LEU A 68 0.43 23.10 -32.31
N LEU A 69 0.20 24.30 -31.76
CA LEU A 69 -0.79 25.24 -32.28
C LEU A 69 -0.43 25.70 -33.71
N ASP A 70 0.81 26.09 -33.97
CA ASP A 70 1.27 26.48 -35.31
C ASP A 70 1.14 25.36 -36.35
N VAL A 71 1.47 24.13 -35.95
CA VAL A 71 1.32 22.93 -36.78
C VAL A 71 -0.17 22.65 -37.06
N ASN A 72 -1.04 22.79 -36.05
CA ASN A 72 -2.49 22.66 -36.22
C ASN A 72 -3.09 23.71 -37.16
N ASP A 73 -2.62 24.96 -37.07
CA ASP A 73 -3.04 26.02 -37.97
C ASP A 73 -2.56 25.78 -39.40
N SER A 74 -1.34 25.25 -39.55
CA SER A 74 -0.80 24.85 -40.86
C SER A 74 -1.57 23.68 -41.46
N MET A 75 -1.95 22.69 -40.64
CA MET A 75 -2.87 21.63 -41.05
C MET A 75 -4.22 22.21 -41.48
N SER A 76 -4.79 23.15 -40.73
CA SER A 76 -6.04 23.81 -41.10
C SER A 76 -5.97 24.51 -42.45
N ARG A 77 -4.84 25.17 -42.76
CA ARG A 77 -4.59 25.79 -44.07
C ARG A 77 -4.50 24.75 -45.20
N CYS A 78 -3.78 23.65 -44.99
CA CYS A 78 -3.71 22.54 -45.95
C CYS A 78 -5.08 21.90 -46.22
N ALA A 79 -5.87 21.66 -45.16
CA ALA A 79 -7.22 21.11 -45.26
C ALA A 79 -8.19 22.04 -46.00
N ALA A 80 -8.05 23.36 -45.85
CA ALA A 80 -8.87 24.34 -46.56
C ALA A 80 -8.50 24.47 -48.05
N SER A 81 -7.22 24.25 -48.40
CA SER A 81 -6.75 24.28 -49.80
C SER A 81 -7.04 23.01 -50.59
N ALA A 82 -7.30 21.88 -49.92
CA ALA A 82 -7.67 20.62 -50.54
C ALA A 82 -9.20 20.48 -50.64
N ALA A 83 -9.70 19.59 -51.51
CA ALA A 83 -11.12 19.26 -51.54
C ALA A 83 -11.55 18.73 -50.15
N PRO A 84 -12.54 19.36 -49.48
CA PRO A 84 -12.92 18.94 -48.13
C PRO A 84 -13.41 17.50 -48.13
N THR A 85 -12.70 16.62 -47.44
CA THR A 85 -13.15 15.26 -47.16
C THR A 85 -13.49 15.15 -45.68
N THR A 86 -14.58 14.46 -45.36
CA THR A 86 -15.04 14.26 -43.97
C THR A 86 -13.92 13.67 -43.09
N SER A 87 -13.07 12.81 -43.64
CA SER A 87 -11.95 12.19 -42.93
C SER A 87 -10.83 13.17 -42.55
N VAL A 88 -10.50 14.14 -43.40
CA VAL A 88 -9.50 15.18 -43.11
C VAL A 88 -10.02 16.13 -42.05
N THR A 89 -11.28 16.56 -42.17
CA THR A 89 -11.92 17.44 -41.18
C THR A 89 -12.00 16.80 -39.79
N GLN A 90 -12.37 15.51 -39.72
CA GLN A 90 -12.43 14.79 -38.45
C GLN A 90 -11.05 14.62 -37.81
N LYS A 91 -10.01 14.32 -38.62
CA LYS A 91 -8.63 14.22 -38.12
C LYS A 91 -8.10 15.57 -37.61
N LEU A 92 -8.42 16.67 -38.30
CA LEU A 92 -8.06 18.02 -37.84
C LEU A 92 -8.74 18.37 -36.52
N ALA A 93 -10.04 18.07 -36.39
CA ALA A 93 -10.78 18.26 -35.15
C ALA A 93 -10.10 17.51 -33.99
N ARG A 94 -9.69 16.26 -34.22
CA ARG A 94 -8.98 15.47 -33.20
C ARG A 94 -7.67 16.11 -32.76
N HIS A 95 -6.85 16.64 -33.68
CA HIS A 95 -5.60 17.31 -33.26
C HIS A 95 -5.85 18.62 -32.50
N ARG A 96 -6.95 19.33 -32.77
CA ARG A 96 -7.38 20.49 -31.97
C ARG A 96 -7.81 20.10 -30.58
N ASP A 97 -8.56 19.00 -30.44
CA ASP A 97 -8.97 18.46 -29.16
C ASP A 97 -7.75 18.05 -28.31
N ILE A 98 -6.78 17.35 -28.91
CA ILE A 98 -5.54 16.94 -28.24
C ILE A 98 -4.74 18.16 -27.73
N LEU A 99 -4.58 19.21 -28.57
CA LEU A 99 -3.94 20.45 -28.15
C LEU A 99 -4.68 21.11 -26.98
N HIS A 100 -6.02 21.11 -27.01
CA HIS A 100 -6.83 21.65 -25.94
C HIS A 100 -6.65 20.86 -24.63
N GLU A 101 -6.66 19.53 -24.70
CA GLU A 101 -6.42 18.63 -23.57
C GLU A 101 -5.05 18.90 -22.92
N PHE A 102 -3.96 18.95 -23.71
CA PHE A 102 -2.63 19.29 -23.19
C PHE A 102 -2.55 20.68 -22.56
N SER A 103 -3.18 21.68 -23.19
CA SER A 103 -3.23 23.05 -22.67
C SER A 103 -4.01 23.16 -21.35
N GLN A 104 -5.09 22.38 -21.22
CA GLN A 104 -5.86 22.30 -19.98
C GLN A 104 -5.08 21.58 -18.89
N GLU A 105 -4.45 20.46 -19.21
CA GLU A 105 -3.64 19.69 -18.27
C GLU A 105 -2.47 20.52 -17.75
N PHE A 106 -1.75 21.21 -18.62
CA PHE A 106 -0.65 22.10 -18.24
C PHE A 106 -1.12 23.18 -17.24
N ARG A 107 -2.23 23.86 -17.53
CA ARG A 107 -2.81 24.87 -16.62
C ARG A 107 -3.20 24.27 -15.28
N ARG A 108 -3.79 23.08 -15.27
CA ARG A 108 -4.19 22.37 -14.05
C ARG A 108 -2.97 22.04 -13.19
N ILE A 109 -1.91 21.46 -13.79
CA ILE A 109 -0.68 21.09 -13.07
C ILE A 109 -0.01 22.35 -12.53
N LYS A 110 0.15 23.39 -13.36
CA LYS A 110 0.76 24.67 -12.95
C LYS A 110 0.00 25.29 -11.78
N GLY A 111 -1.33 25.40 -11.87
CA GLY A 111 -2.16 25.96 -10.79
C GLY A 111 -2.02 25.20 -9.48
N ASN A 112 -1.98 23.86 -9.55
CA ASN A 112 -1.74 23.02 -8.37
C ASN A 112 -0.37 23.28 -7.74
N ILE A 113 0.69 23.35 -8.56
CA ILE A 113 2.05 23.63 -8.07
C ILE A 113 2.13 25.01 -7.41
N THR A 114 1.55 26.04 -8.03
CA THR A 114 1.53 27.41 -7.49
C THR A 114 0.80 27.46 -6.14
N ALA A 115 -0.42 26.93 -6.07
CA ALA A 115 -1.20 26.92 -4.83
C ALA A 115 -0.47 26.20 -3.68
N MET A 116 0.24 25.10 -3.99
CA MET A 116 0.99 24.35 -2.98
C MET A 116 2.29 25.04 -2.56
N THR A 117 2.95 25.74 -3.49
CA THR A 117 4.14 26.54 -3.17
C THR A 117 3.77 27.73 -2.28
N GLU A 118 2.70 28.45 -2.62
CA GLU A 118 2.15 29.54 -1.80
C GLU A 118 1.79 29.06 -0.39
N HIS A 119 1.12 27.90 -0.28
CA HIS A 119 0.81 27.30 1.01
C HIS A 119 2.08 26.95 1.82
N ALA A 120 3.12 26.43 1.18
CA ALA A 120 4.39 26.12 1.84
C ALA A 120 5.12 27.39 2.30
N GLU A 121 5.13 28.45 1.50
CA GLU A 121 5.75 29.74 1.85
C GLU A 121 5.04 30.38 3.06
N LEU A 122 3.70 30.36 3.09
CA LEU A 122 2.92 30.85 4.23
C LEU A 122 3.24 30.06 5.52
N LEU A 123 3.33 28.73 5.46
CA LEU A 123 3.69 27.90 6.62
C LEU A 123 5.13 28.10 7.08
N SER A 124 6.07 28.33 6.15
CA SER A 124 7.45 28.64 6.49
C SER A 124 7.53 29.96 7.25
N SER A 125 6.88 31.02 6.73
CA SER A 125 6.84 32.33 7.40
C SER A 125 6.29 32.22 8.82
N VAL A 126 5.17 31.51 9.02
CA VAL A 126 4.60 31.31 10.36
C VAL A 126 5.54 30.51 11.26
N ARG A 127 6.23 29.50 10.72
CA ARG A 127 7.21 28.71 11.49
C ARG A 127 8.40 29.56 11.91
N ASP A 128 8.88 30.43 11.04
CA ASP A 128 9.99 31.33 11.30
C ASP A 128 9.60 32.34 12.39
N ASP A 129 8.40 32.95 12.29
CA ASP A 129 7.84 33.84 13.31
C ASP A 129 7.67 33.13 14.67
N ILE A 130 7.16 31.89 14.68
CA ILE A 130 7.04 31.08 15.91
C ILE A 130 8.42 30.76 16.48
N SER A 131 9.39 30.46 15.64
CA SER A 131 10.74 30.10 16.08
C SER A 131 11.45 31.31 16.65
N GLU A 132 11.30 32.48 16.03
CA GLU A 132 11.78 33.77 16.53
C GLU A 132 11.09 34.15 17.86
N TYR A 133 9.77 33.98 17.94
CA TYR A 133 9.03 34.19 19.19
C TYR A 133 9.45 33.20 20.30
N LYS A 134 9.73 31.94 19.95
CA LYS A 134 10.24 30.94 20.90
C LYS A 134 11.67 31.26 21.34
N ALA A 135 12.53 31.72 20.43
CA ALA A 135 13.92 32.09 20.72
C ALA A 135 14.02 33.36 21.56
N SER A 136 13.10 34.31 21.38
CA SER A 136 12.96 35.51 22.21
C SER A 136 12.19 35.29 23.52
N GLY A 137 11.73 34.07 23.79
CA GLY A 137 10.83 33.75 24.89
C GLY A 137 11.43 34.00 26.28
N SER A 138 10.78 34.90 27.03
CA SER A 138 11.01 35.15 28.46
C SER A 138 11.03 33.85 29.30
N PRO A 139 11.83 33.76 30.38
CA PRO A 139 11.87 32.60 31.29
C PRO A 139 10.49 32.10 31.75
N ARG A 140 9.51 33.01 31.87
CA ARG A 140 8.13 32.68 32.23
C ARG A 140 7.43 31.77 31.21
N MET A 141 7.72 31.95 29.93
CA MET A 141 7.12 31.15 28.85
C MET A 141 7.73 29.74 28.78
N GLN A 142 9.01 29.61 29.11
CA GLN A 142 9.65 28.30 29.26
C GLN A 142 9.00 27.48 30.38
N ILE A 143 8.71 28.11 31.52
CA ILE A 143 8.02 27.45 32.65
C ILE A 143 6.60 27.00 32.28
N LEU A 144 5.84 27.82 31.53
CA LEU A 144 4.49 27.43 31.09
C LEU A 144 4.53 26.24 30.12
N ARG A 145 5.52 26.20 29.22
CA ARG A 145 5.73 25.04 28.33
C ARG A 145 6.11 23.79 29.12
N GLU A 146 6.97 23.91 30.11
CA GLU A 146 7.35 22.82 31.00
C GLU A 146 6.12 22.26 31.73
N ARG A 147 5.24 23.13 32.25
CA ARG A 147 3.97 22.71 32.85
C ARG A 147 3.07 21.96 31.88
N ALA A 148 2.95 22.44 30.63
CA ALA A 148 2.16 21.76 29.61
C ALA A 148 2.74 20.37 29.28
N ALA A 149 4.07 20.25 29.19
CA ALA A 149 4.76 18.98 28.98
C ALA A 149 4.55 18.01 30.15
N ILE A 150 4.63 18.50 31.41
CA ILE A 150 4.35 17.71 32.60
C ILE A 150 2.90 17.20 32.59
N HIS A 151 1.92 18.07 32.27
CA HIS A 151 0.53 17.64 32.15
C HIS A 151 0.33 16.57 31.06
N GLY A 152 0.98 16.72 29.90
CA GLY A 152 0.97 15.69 28.86
C GLY A 152 1.58 14.36 29.34
N SER A 153 2.68 14.41 30.11
CA SER A 153 3.31 13.22 30.68
C SER A 153 2.41 12.54 31.72
N ILE A 154 1.65 13.30 32.52
CA ILE A 154 0.72 12.75 33.51
C ILE A 154 -0.39 11.95 32.79
N ALA A 155 -0.98 12.52 31.73
CA ALA A 155 -1.99 11.81 30.95
C ALA A 155 -1.44 10.51 30.34
N HIS A 156 -0.21 10.55 29.81
CA HIS A 156 0.45 9.34 29.29
C HIS A 156 0.72 8.30 30.39
N MET A 157 1.06 8.73 31.61
CA MET A 157 1.21 7.81 32.74
C MET A 157 -0.11 7.14 33.12
N ASP A 158 -1.23 7.84 33.06
CA ASP A 158 -2.56 7.27 33.31
C ASP A 158 -2.93 6.18 32.28
N ASP A 159 -2.56 6.37 31.01
CA ASP A 159 -2.72 5.35 29.97
C ASP A 159 -1.87 4.10 30.27
N VAL A 160 -0.61 4.29 30.66
CA VAL A 160 0.28 3.18 31.05
C VAL A 160 -0.26 2.43 32.28
N ILE A 161 -0.79 3.14 33.28
CA ILE A 161 -1.42 2.54 34.45
C ILE A 161 -2.64 1.71 34.03
N THR A 162 -3.48 2.25 33.15
CA THR A 162 -4.67 1.57 32.64
C THR A 162 -4.29 0.30 31.86
N GLN A 163 -3.26 0.38 31.01
CA GLN A 163 -2.73 -0.77 30.28
C GLN A 163 -2.17 -1.83 31.23
N ALA A 164 -1.44 -1.43 32.27
CA ALA A 164 -0.91 -2.33 33.29
C ALA A 164 -2.01 -3.04 34.09
N GLN A 165 -3.07 -2.32 34.47
CA GLN A 165 -4.24 -2.90 35.15
C GLN A 165 -4.97 -3.91 34.26
N THR A 166 -5.14 -3.59 32.98
CA THR A 166 -5.75 -4.50 31.99
C THR A 166 -4.91 -5.77 31.84
N THR A 167 -3.60 -5.62 31.78
CA THR A 167 -2.66 -6.75 31.69
C THR A 167 -2.72 -7.62 32.95
N ARG A 168 -2.77 -7.01 34.14
CA ARG A 168 -2.95 -7.72 35.42
C ARG A 168 -4.25 -8.52 35.44
N ALA A 169 -5.35 -7.94 34.97
CA ALA A 169 -6.64 -8.64 34.90
C ALA A 169 -6.58 -9.84 33.93
N ALA A 170 -5.97 -9.66 32.76
CA ALA A 170 -5.78 -10.75 31.79
C ALA A 170 -4.93 -11.90 32.35
N LEU A 171 -3.81 -11.60 33.02
CA LEU A 171 -2.99 -12.60 33.71
C LEU A 171 -3.74 -13.32 34.83
N GLY A 172 -4.59 -12.59 35.57
CA GLY A 172 -5.49 -13.17 36.56
C GLY A 172 -6.46 -14.20 35.95
N SER A 173 -7.08 -13.86 34.82
CA SER A 173 -7.96 -14.76 34.06
C SER A 173 -7.19 -15.98 33.53
N GLN A 174 -5.99 -15.79 32.98
CA GLN A 174 -5.14 -16.89 32.50
C GLN A 174 -4.79 -17.85 33.64
N ARG A 175 -4.48 -17.34 34.83
CA ARG A 175 -4.20 -18.18 36.00
C ARG A 175 -5.41 -19.02 36.43
N ALA A 176 -6.61 -18.43 36.39
CA ALA A 176 -7.84 -19.17 36.67
C ALA A 176 -8.08 -20.28 35.63
N MET A 177 -7.88 -19.99 34.34
CA MET A 177 -7.96 -20.99 33.27
C MET A 177 -6.95 -22.12 33.44
N PHE A 178 -5.70 -21.83 33.79
CA PHE A 178 -4.69 -22.86 34.06
C PHE A 178 -5.08 -23.72 35.27
N GLY A 179 -5.68 -23.14 36.30
CA GLY A 179 -6.25 -23.89 37.42
C GLY A 179 -7.33 -24.88 36.97
N ASP A 180 -8.24 -24.46 36.09
CA ASP A 180 -9.29 -25.34 35.52
C ASP A 180 -8.69 -26.44 34.63
N VAL A 181 -7.72 -26.11 33.78
CA VAL A 181 -7.00 -27.08 32.96
C VAL A 181 -6.29 -28.12 33.84
N GLN A 182 -5.60 -27.68 34.90
CA GLN A 182 -4.95 -28.58 35.84
C GLN A 182 -5.97 -29.51 36.52
N GLY A 183 -7.13 -28.98 36.90
CA GLY A 183 -8.25 -29.76 37.45
C GLY A 183 -8.75 -30.83 36.48
N LYS A 184 -9.00 -30.46 35.21
CA LYS A 184 -9.43 -31.39 34.16
C LYS A 184 -8.38 -32.44 33.83
N VAL A 185 -7.10 -32.07 33.78
CA VAL A 185 -5.99 -33.02 33.59
C VAL A 185 -5.92 -34.00 34.74
N LYS A 186 -6.11 -33.56 35.99
CA LYS A 186 -6.18 -34.44 37.15
C LYS A 186 -7.36 -35.42 37.03
N GLN A 187 -8.54 -34.95 36.65
CA GLN A 187 -9.70 -35.83 36.40
C GLN A 187 -9.42 -36.86 35.30
N LEU A 188 -8.77 -36.47 34.20
CA LEU A 188 -8.36 -37.40 33.15
C LEU A 188 -7.34 -38.44 33.66
N SER A 189 -6.39 -38.01 34.49
CA SER A 189 -5.41 -38.89 35.12
C SER A 189 -6.09 -39.96 35.99
N GLU A 190 -7.12 -39.59 36.76
CA GLU A 190 -7.90 -40.51 37.59
C GLU A 190 -8.72 -41.53 36.75
N LYS A 191 -9.11 -41.18 35.52
CA LYS A 191 -9.83 -42.10 34.60
C LYS A 191 -8.90 -43.01 33.81
N PHE A 192 -7.62 -42.67 33.68
CA PHE A 192 -6.64 -43.42 32.89
C PHE A 192 -6.44 -44.89 33.34
N PRO A 193 -6.41 -45.23 34.66
CA PRO A 193 -6.34 -46.60 35.14
C PRO A 193 -7.57 -47.44 34.75
N ILE A 194 -8.76 -46.83 34.71
CA ILE A 194 -10.01 -47.49 34.34
C ILE A 194 -9.96 -47.90 32.86
N VAL A 195 -9.49 -47.00 31.99
CA VAL A 195 -9.26 -47.31 30.56
C VAL A 195 -8.26 -48.44 30.39
N ARG A 196 -7.15 -48.42 31.14
CA ARG A 196 -6.16 -49.52 31.14
C ARG A 196 -6.77 -50.84 31.62
N GLY A 197 -7.64 -50.81 32.63
CA GLY A 197 -8.38 -51.98 33.11
C GLY A 197 -9.30 -52.56 32.04
N LEU A 198 -10.05 -51.70 31.35
CA LEU A 198 -10.95 -52.10 30.27
C LEU A 198 -10.20 -52.73 29.09
N ILE A 199 -9.09 -52.11 28.66
CA ILE A 199 -8.19 -52.66 27.62
C ILE A 199 -7.61 -54.01 28.03
N GLY A 200 -7.25 -54.18 29.31
CA GLY A 200 -6.78 -55.45 29.85
C GLY A 200 -7.85 -56.54 29.79
N SER A 201 -9.10 -56.21 30.14
CA SER A 201 -10.23 -57.15 30.08
C SER A 201 -10.54 -57.61 28.66
N ILE A 202 -10.50 -56.70 27.68
CA ILE A 202 -10.70 -56.99 26.26
C ILE A 202 -9.59 -57.92 25.75
N ARG A 203 -8.33 -57.62 26.09
CA ARG A 203 -7.18 -58.48 25.71
C ARG A 203 -7.28 -59.87 26.31
N ARG A 204 -7.72 -60.01 27.57
CA ARG A 204 -7.96 -61.32 28.22
C ARG A 204 -9.06 -62.13 27.52
N LYS A 205 -10.15 -61.47 27.10
CA LYS A 205 -11.22 -62.15 26.35
C LYS A 205 -10.70 -62.64 25.00
N LYS A 206 -9.99 -61.77 24.26
CA LYS A 206 -9.37 -62.12 22.98
C LYS A 206 -8.35 -63.26 23.12
N SER A 207 -7.50 -63.25 24.17
CA SER A 207 -6.53 -64.34 24.39
C SER A 207 -7.20 -65.67 24.68
N ARG A 208 -8.31 -65.67 25.42
CA ARG A 208 -9.09 -66.89 25.69
C ARG A 208 -9.68 -67.46 24.41
N ASP A 209 -10.26 -66.61 23.57
CA ASP A 209 -10.85 -67.04 22.30
C ASP A 209 -9.78 -67.61 21.35
N THR A 210 -8.57 -67.02 21.31
CA THR A 210 -7.43 -67.56 20.55
C THR A 210 -6.94 -68.90 21.10
N LEU A 211 -6.85 -69.07 22.42
CA LEU A 211 -6.45 -70.34 23.03
C LEU A 211 -7.44 -71.46 22.68
N ILE A 212 -8.75 -71.20 22.80
CA ILE A 212 -9.79 -72.18 22.44
C ILE A 212 -9.67 -72.55 20.96
N LEU A 213 -9.54 -71.57 20.07
CA LEU A 213 -9.38 -71.83 18.63
C LEU A 213 -8.16 -72.70 18.32
N SER A 214 -7.00 -72.37 18.90
CA SER A 214 -5.76 -73.14 18.69
C SER A 214 -5.86 -74.58 19.21
N ALA A 215 -6.55 -74.80 20.34
CA ALA A 215 -6.75 -76.13 20.89
C ALA A 215 -7.65 -77.00 20.00
N VAL A 216 -8.72 -76.42 19.44
CA VAL A 216 -9.62 -77.13 18.52
C VAL A 216 -8.88 -77.52 17.24
N ILE A 217 -8.10 -76.61 16.65
CA ILE A 217 -7.31 -76.90 15.44
C ILE A 217 -6.30 -78.03 15.73
N ALA A 218 -5.57 -77.95 16.84
CA ALA A 218 -4.61 -78.97 17.24
C ALA A 218 -5.28 -80.35 17.42
N ALA A 219 -6.43 -80.40 18.11
CA ALA A 219 -7.20 -81.63 18.30
C ALA A 219 -7.67 -82.23 16.96
N CYS A 220 -8.22 -81.41 16.06
CA CYS A 220 -8.62 -81.86 14.72
C CYS A 220 -7.42 -82.39 13.91
N THR A 221 -6.28 -81.70 13.93
CA THR A 221 -5.08 -82.17 13.22
C THR A 221 -4.56 -83.49 13.78
N LEU A 222 -4.59 -83.67 15.11
CA LEU A 222 -4.16 -84.91 15.76
C LEU A 222 -5.09 -86.08 15.41
N PHE A 223 -6.41 -85.85 15.40
CA PHE A 223 -7.39 -86.85 14.99
C PHE A 223 -7.20 -87.28 13.53
N LEU A 224 -6.92 -86.34 12.62
CA LEU A 224 -6.63 -86.65 11.22
C LEU A 224 -5.35 -87.48 11.06
N ILE A 225 -4.30 -87.15 11.80
CA ILE A 225 -3.04 -87.92 11.79
C ILE A 225 -3.26 -89.34 12.29
N LEU A 226 -4.00 -89.51 13.40
CA LEU A 226 -4.33 -90.84 13.94
C LEU A 226 -5.19 -91.65 12.97
N TYR A 227 -6.18 -91.01 12.32
CA TYR A 227 -7.00 -91.67 11.30
C TYR A 227 -6.15 -92.14 10.11
N TRP A 228 -5.19 -91.32 9.68
CA TRP A 228 -4.28 -91.67 8.57
C TRP A 228 -3.33 -92.82 8.94
N LEU A 229 -2.84 -92.86 10.19
CA LEU A 229 -2.02 -93.96 10.69
C LEU A 229 -2.79 -95.26 10.92
N SER A 230 -4.09 -95.17 11.19
CA SER A 230 -4.96 -96.33 11.43
C SER A 230 -5.50 -96.97 10.14
N LYS A 231 -5.27 -96.36 8.97
CA LYS A 231 -5.73 -96.83 7.68
C LYS A 231 -4.60 -97.49 6.89
#